data_AF-A0A922IAL6-F1
#
_entry.id   AF-A0A922IAL6-F1
#
_cell.length_a   1.000
_cell.length_b   1.000
_cell.length_c   1.000
_cell.angle_alpha   90.00
_cell.angle_beta   90.00
_cell.angle_gamma   90.00
#
_symmetry.space_group_name_H-M   'P 1'
#
loop_
_entity.id
_entity.type
_entity.pdbx_description
1 polymer ?
#
loop_
_entity_poly.entity_id
_entity_poly.type
_entity_poly.pdbx_seq_one_letter_code
_entity_poly.pdbx_strand_id
1 'polypeptide(L)'
;MNSRPFLLVFITFFILGYHHHHHMAQAASKRLKSRNTAKRIRSACDHKEMESCSQKLTMIGDEKFIFPTSVKQMEKRCRDIKSLQRCVKNNAQNCYDTDTNRYILILLYSITKTNRAYCRNSKKRLAFIGFGKCANKNIKLLNQYMAGLNRDFHSIKHLNKDQKLTIPNYHKFKTNIANLFEDQCPDDLPEVENLLNGYVGDLLNVGCGDFGDDDDRCDSVIKKTPNWTEPLEHKDFIIPLVQIIDQINTVPNSTELDNTRLD
;
A
#
# COMPACT_ATOMS: atom_id res chain seq x y z
N MET A 1 60.54 36.44 -31.15
CA MET A 1 59.07 36.25 -31.13
C MET A 1 58.74 35.18 -30.10
N ASN A 2 57.99 35.55 -29.06
CA ASN A 2 57.79 34.77 -27.83
C ASN A 2 56.75 33.64 -28.01
N SER A 3 57.20 32.38 -28.10
CA SER A 3 56.35 31.18 -28.18
C SER A 3 55.90 30.64 -26.80
N ARG A 4 56.40 31.21 -25.70
CA ARG A 4 56.13 30.75 -24.33
C ARG A 4 54.66 30.81 -23.83
N PRO A 5 53.77 31.73 -24.25
CA PRO A 5 52.41 31.75 -23.71
C PRO A 5 51.52 30.63 -24.27
N PHE A 6 51.82 30.09 -25.46
CA PHE A 6 51.00 29.05 -26.09
C PHE A 6 51.15 27.68 -25.41
N LEU A 7 52.36 27.29 -25.03
CA LEU A 7 52.63 25.99 -24.41
C LEU A 7 51.94 25.84 -23.03
N LEU A 8 51.94 26.93 -22.24
CA LEU A 8 51.32 26.95 -20.91
C LEU A 8 49.79 26.80 -20.99
N VAL A 9 49.16 27.38 -22.01
CA VAL A 9 47.71 27.27 -22.24
C VAL A 9 47.33 25.86 -22.68
N PHE A 10 48.12 25.21 -23.54
CA PHE A 10 47.86 23.83 -23.92
C PHE A 10 48.00 22.86 -22.73
N ILE A 11 49.04 23.01 -21.90
CA ILE A 11 49.25 22.14 -20.73
C ILE A 11 48.08 22.25 -19.74
N THR A 12 47.56 23.46 -19.48
CA THR A 12 46.40 23.63 -18.59
C THR A 12 45.13 23.03 -19.17
N PHE A 13 44.87 23.15 -20.47
CA PHE A 13 43.73 22.48 -21.11
C PHE A 13 43.83 20.95 -21.06
N PHE A 14 45.02 20.38 -21.24
CA PHE A 14 45.23 18.94 -21.11
C PHE A 14 45.03 18.45 -19.67
N ILE A 15 45.53 19.16 -18.66
CA ILE A 15 45.35 18.80 -17.24
C ILE A 15 43.87 18.90 -16.82
N LEU A 16 43.19 19.99 -17.21
CA LEU A 16 41.76 20.18 -16.92
C LEU A 16 40.90 19.14 -17.64
N GLY A 17 41.19 18.83 -18.90
CA GLY A 17 40.52 17.78 -19.65
C GLY A 17 40.71 16.39 -19.02
N TYR A 18 41.93 16.06 -18.58
CA TYR A 18 42.24 14.80 -17.91
C TYR A 18 41.50 14.66 -16.57
N HIS A 19 41.48 15.72 -15.75
CA HIS A 19 40.70 15.73 -14.51
C HIS A 19 39.19 15.57 -14.77
N HIS A 20 38.65 16.25 -15.79
CA HIS A 20 37.23 16.15 -16.12
C HIS A 20 36.85 14.74 -16.58
N HIS A 21 37.64 14.11 -17.45
CA HIS A 21 37.42 12.72 -17.87
C HIS A 21 37.52 11.72 -16.73
N HIS A 22 38.48 11.89 -15.82
CA HIS A 22 38.63 11.01 -14.66
C HIS A 22 37.46 11.12 -13.68
N HIS A 23 36.97 12.34 -13.41
CA HIS A 23 35.77 12.56 -12.59
C HIS A 23 34.50 11.98 -13.24
N MET A 24 34.34 12.13 -14.56
CA MET A 24 33.21 11.56 -15.30
C MET A 24 33.24 10.02 -15.31
N ALA A 25 34.41 9.41 -15.47
CA ALA A 25 34.57 7.95 -15.42
C ALA A 25 34.24 7.38 -14.02
N GLN A 26 34.65 8.06 -12.94
CA GLN A 26 34.30 7.67 -11.57
C GLN A 26 32.79 7.82 -11.29
N ALA A 27 32.16 8.89 -11.78
CA ALA A 27 30.72 9.09 -11.66
C ALA A 27 29.91 8.02 -12.42
N ALA A 28 30.35 7.66 -13.64
CA ALA A 28 29.75 6.59 -14.42
C ALA A 28 29.88 5.21 -13.74
N SER A 29 31.06 4.89 -13.19
CA SER A 29 31.29 3.65 -12.45
C SER A 29 30.44 3.55 -11.17
N LYS A 30 30.29 4.65 -10.42
CA LYS A 30 29.37 4.73 -9.26
C LYS A 30 27.91 4.53 -9.68
N ARG A 31 27.48 5.14 -10.80
CA ARG A 31 26.11 4.95 -11.34
C ARG A 31 25.87 3.51 -11.81
N LEU A 32 26.84 2.87 -12.45
CA LEU A 32 26.77 1.46 -12.87
C LEU A 32 26.71 0.50 -11.68
N LYS A 33 27.54 0.71 -10.64
CA LYS A 33 27.45 -0.06 -9.38
C LYS A 33 26.11 0.13 -8.69
N SER A 34 25.61 1.36 -8.59
CA SER A 34 24.28 1.66 -8.02
C SER A 34 23.15 0.97 -8.78
N ARG A 35 23.15 1.04 -10.12
CA ARG A 35 22.16 0.35 -10.97
C ARG A 35 22.23 -1.17 -10.85
N ASN A 36 23.42 -1.75 -10.78
CA ASN A 36 23.58 -3.20 -10.61
C ASN A 36 23.11 -3.66 -9.23
N THR A 37 23.38 -2.89 -8.18
CA THR A 37 22.87 -3.17 -6.82
C THR A 37 21.34 -3.05 -6.76
N ALA A 38 20.74 -2.00 -7.33
CA ALA A 38 19.28 -1.85 -7.39
C ALA A 38 18.60 -2.97 -8.18
N LYS A 39 19.21 -3.40 -9.30
CA LYS A 39 18.72 -4.54 -10.12
C LYS A 39 18.79 -5.86 -9.35
N ARG A 40 19.85 -6.07 -8.58
CA ARG A 40 20.05 -7.29 -7.76
C ARG A 40 19.11 -7.33 -6.54
N ILE A 41 18.82 -6.17 -5.95
CA ILE A 41 17.84 -6.01 -4.87
C ILE A 41 16.43 -6.29 -5.39
N ARG A 42 16.01 -5.73 -6.54
CA ARG A 42 14.69 -6.03 -7.15
C ARG A 42 14.50 -7.51 -7.50
N SER A 43 15.54 -8.21 -7.95
CA SER A 43 15.44 -9.65 -8.23
C SER A 43 15.38 -10.52 -6.97
N ALA A 44 15.71 -9.97 -5.80
CA ALA A 44 15.65 -10.66 -4.51
C ALA A 44 14.34 -10.40 -3.75
N CYS A 45 13.41 -9.66 -4.36
CA CYS A 45 12.13 -9.31 -3.76
C CYS A 45 11.15 -10.46 -3.82
N ASP A 46 11.06 -11.19 -2.71
CA ASP A 46 10.03 -12.19 -2.52
C ASP A 46 8.71 -11.52 -2.12
N HIS A 47 7.92 -11.15 -3.13
CA HIS A 47 6.58 -10.61 -2.92
C HIS A 47 5.69 -11.54 -2.07
N LYS A 48 5.97 -12.85 -2.03
CA LYS A 48 5.21 -13.80 -1.22
C LYS A 48 5.49 -13.65 0.27
N GLU A 49 6.71 -13.24 0.66
CA GLU A 49 7.03 -13.00 2.07
C GLU A 49 6.30 -11.75 2.57
N MET A 50 6.37 -10.66 1.79
CA MET A 50 5.62 -9.44 2.05
C MET A 50 4.12 -9.74 2.22
N GLU A 51 3.54 -10.44 1.25
CA GLU A 51 2.13 -10.84 1.23
C GLU A 51 1.76 -11.73 2.43
N SER A 52 2.60 -12.69 2.80
CA SER A 52 2.35 -13.52 3.98
C SER A 52 2.35 -12.70 5.27
N CYS A 53 3.26 -11.73 5.38
CA CYS A 53 3.37 -10.88 6.55
C CYS A 53 2.22 -9.87 6.65
N SER A 54 1.83 -9.26 5.53
CA SER A 54 0.76 -8.26 5.43
C SER A 54 -0.62 -8.88 5.70
N GLN A 55 -0.93 -10.05 5.12
CA GLN A 55 -2.16 -10.81 5.39
C GLN A 55 -2.29 -11.15 6.87
N LYS A 56 -1.18 -11.60 7.46
CA LYS A 56 -1.13 -11.88 8.90
C LYS A 56 -1.11 -10.61 9.71
N LEU A 57 -0.79 -9.44 9.19
CA LEU A 57 -0.73 -8.20 9.97
C LEU A 57 -2.11 -7.55 10.09
N THR A 58 -2.90 -7.59 9.01
CA THR A 58 -4.32 -7.19 9.01
C THR A 58 -5.14 -8.30 9.65
N MET A 59 -5.94 -8.01 10.69
CA MET A 59 -6.75 -9.04 11.36
C MET A 59 -7.97 -9.49 10.56
N ILE A 60 -7.97 -9.33 9.23
CA ILE A 60 -9.09 -9.61 8.31
C ILE A 60 -8.63 -10.15 6.94
N GLY A 61 -7.32 -10.26 6.68
CA GLY A 61 -6.78 -10.53 5.33
C GLY A 61 -6.31 -11.96 5.06
N ASP A 62 -6.28 -12.84 6.07
CA ASP A 62 -5.86 -14.24 5.94
C ASP A 62 -7.08 -15.16 6.09
N GLU A 63 -7.39 -15.96 5.06
CA GLU A 63 -8.52 -16.89 5.08
C GLU A 63 -8.42 -17.95 6.18
N LYS A 64 -7.20 -18.23 6.66
CA LYS A 64 -6.92 -19.15 7.76
C LYS A 64 -6.93 -18.45 9.11
N PHE A 65 -7.17 -17.14 9.14
CA PHE A 65 -7.22 -16.37 10.37
C PHE A 65 -8.42 -16.79 11.20
N ILE A 66 -8.16 -17.05 12.48
CA ILE A 66 -9.19 -17.28 13.48
C ILE A 66 -9.13 -16.10 14.43
N PHE A 67 -10.25 -15.39 14.55
CA PHE A 67 -10.34 -14.23 15.42
C PHE A 67 -10.17 -14.66 16.89
N PRO A 68 -9.36 -13.93 17.68
CA PRO A 68 -9.23 -14.20 19.11
C PRO A 68 -10.57 -14.12 19.83
N THR A 69 -10.95 -15.17 20.56
CA THR A 69 -12.14 -15.24 21.42
C THR A 69 -11.81 -15.25 22.90
N SER A 70 -10.53 -15.04 23.25
CA SER A 70 -10.05 -14.96 24.63
C SER A 70 -8.85 -14.04 24.77
N VAL A 71 -8.60 -13.56 25.99
CA VAL A 71 -7.45 -12.71 26.32
C VAL A 71 -6.13 -13.42 25.97
N LYS A 72 -6.02 -14.72 26.28
CA LYS A 72 -4.82 -15.52 25.98
C LYS A 72 -4.52 -15.58 24.47
N GLN A 73 -5.55 -15.77 23.64
CA GLN A 73 -5.39 -15.76 22.19
C GLN A 73 -5.00 -14.37 21.69
N MET A 74 -5.60 -13.32 22.26
CA MET A 74 -5.28 -11.94 21.90
C MET A 74 -3.84 -11.54 22.30
N GLU A 75 -3.35 -12.00 23.45
CA GLU A 75 -1.96 -11.78 23.85
C GLU A 75 -0.97 -12.49 22.92
N LYS A 76 -1.28 -13.73 22.51
CA LYS A 76 -0.49 -14.44 21.50
C LYS A 76 -0.42 -13.61 20.21
N ARG A 77 -1.57 -13.14 19.74
CA ARG A 77 -1.69 -12.29 18.56
C ARG A 77 -0.84 -11.01 18.68
N CYS A 78 -0.91 -10.33 19.82
CA CYS A 78 -0.18 -9.08 20.04
C CYS A 78 1.34 -9.25 20.06
N ARG A 79 1.86 -10.44 20.41
CA ARG A 79 3.30 -10.73 20.34
C ARG A 79 3.81 -10.79 18.90
N ASP A 80 2.99 -11.32 17.99
CA ASP A 80 3.39 -11.54 16.59
C ASP A 80 3.41 -10.24 15.77
N ILE A 81 2.62 -9.24 16.17
CA ILE A 81 2.45 -7.98 15.42
C ILE A 81 3.80 -7.26 15.19
N LYS A 82 4.68 -7.21 16.18
CA LYS A 82 5.97 -6.49 16.05
C LYS A 82 6.91 -7.13 15.03
N SER A 83 6.89 -8.45 14.88
CA SER A 83 7.67 -9.15 13.85
C SER A 83 7.06 -8.95 12.47
N LEU A 84 5.73 -9.03 12.35
CA LEU A 84 5.02 -8.82 11.09
C LEU A 84 5.22 -7.39 10.56
N GLN A 85 5.15 -6.38 11.43
CA GLN A 85 5.46 -4.98 11.09
C GLN A 85 6.87 -4.81 10.52
N ARG A 86 7.86 -5.47 11.14
CA ARG A 86 9.25 -5.42 10.67
C ARG A 86 9.40 -6.10 9.31
N CYS A 87 8.74 -7.23 9.10
CA CYS A 87 8.72 -7.93 7.83
C CYS A 87 8.17 -7.03 6.70
N VAL A 88 6.99 -6.43 6.92
CA VAL A 88 6.37 -5.50 5.96
C VAL A 88 7.26 -4.30 5.69
N LYS A 89 7.79 -3.66 6.75
CA LYS A 89 8.67 -2.48 6.61
C LYS A 89 9.95 -2.80 5.82
N ASN A 90 10.61 -3.91 6.13
CA ASN A 90 11.85 -4.29 5.46
C ASN A 90 11.60 -4.60 3.98
N ASN A 91 10.51 -5.30 3.65
CA ASN A 91 10.13 -5.53 2.26
C ASN A 91 9.81 -4.22 1.54
N ALA A 92 9.02 -3.34 2.16
CA ALA A 92 8.69 -2.01 1.60
C ALA A 92 9.95 -1.22 1.21
N GLN A 93 10.92 -1.13 2.13
CA GLN A 93 12.13 -0.34 1.94
C GLN A 93 13.11 -0.90 0.90
N ASN A 94 13.12 -2.23 0.72
CA ASN A 94 14.07 -2.87 -0.18
C ASN A 94 13.48 -3.13 -1.57
N CYS A 95 12.17 -3.31 -1.68
CA CYS A 95 11.57 -3.86 -2.89
C CYS A 95 10.75 -2.90 -3.73
N TYR A 96 10.39 -1.76 -3.16
CA TYR A 96 9.53 -0.79 -3.81
C TYR A 96 10.29 0.52 -4.02
N ASP A 97 9.92 1.27 -5.05
CA ASP A 97 10.40 2.63 -5.25
C ASP A 97 9.95 3.55 -4.09
N THR A 98 10.49 4.76 -4.06
CA THR A 98 10.28 5.72 -2.97
C THR A 98 8.81 6.04 -2.74
N ASP A 99 8.03 6.19 -3.82
CA ASP A 99 6.63 6.62 -3.75
C ASP A 99 5.74 5.47 -3.30
N THR A 100 5.88 4.30 -3.92
CA THR A 100 5.20 3.07 -3.48
C THR A 100 5.54 2.72 -2.02
N ASN A 101 6.82 2.81 -1.62
CA ASN A 101 7.25 2.60 -0.25
C ASN A 101 6.58 3.60 0.73
N ARG A 102 6.44 4.87 0.35
CA ARG A 102 5.77 5.88 1.19
C ARG A 102 4.32 5.47 1.49
N TYR A 103 3.56 5.04 0.48
CA TYR A 103 2.17 4.60 0.67
C TYR A 103 2.07 3.32 1.50
N ILE A 104 2.97 2.35 1.30
CA ILE A 104 3.06 1.16 2.16
C ILE A 104 3.31 1.55 3.62
N LEU A 105 4.19 2.52 3.87
CA LEU A 105 4.51 2.97 5.24
C LEU A 105 3.35 3.70 5.90
N ILE A 106 2.54 4.46 5.14
CA ILE A 106 1.30 5.08 5.65
C ILE A 106 0.31 4.00 6.06
N LEU A 107 0.05 3.02 5.19
CA LEU A 107 -0.84 1.90 5.49
C LEU A 107 -0.36 1.09 6.70
N LEU A 108 0.94 0.80 6.74
CA LEU A 108 1.57 0.11 7.86
C LEU A 108 1.38 0.87 9.17
N TYR A 109 1.46 2.20 9.13
CA TYR A 109 1.19 3.06 10.29
C TYR A 109 -0.26 2.92 10.76
N SER A 110 -1.25 3.01 9.86
CA SER A 110 -2.68 2.83 10.19
C SER A 110 -2.94 1.47 10.84
N ILE A 111 -2.46 0.40 10.21
CA ILE A 111 -2.59 -0.97 10.74
C ILE A 111 -1.92 -1.09 12.11
N THR A 112 -0.73 -0.52 12.27
CA THR A 112 0.02 -0.54 13.54
C THR A 112 -0.70 0.19 14.66
N LYS A 113 -1.23 1.39 14.37
CA LYS A 113 -1.98 2.21 15.32
C LYS A 113 -3.23 1.47 15.79
N THR A 114 -3.97 0.88 14.86
CA THR A 114 -5.19 0.12 15.11
C THR A 114 -4.91 -1.15 15.92
N ASN A 115 -3.95 -1.97 15.49
CA ASN A 115 -3.49 -3.14 16.24
C ASN A 115 -3.02 -2.78 17.67
N ARG A 116 -2.28 -1.68 17.82
CA ARG A 116 -1.80 -1.21 19.12
C ARG A 116 -2.96 -0.81 20.04
N ALA A 117 -4.03 -0.23 19.49
CA ALA A 117 -5.21 0.11 20.26
C ALA A 117 -5.84 -1.14 20.89
N TYR A 118 -6.06 -2.21 20.10
CA TYR A 118 -6.59 -3.49 20.60
C TYR A 118 -5.62 -4.24 21.52
N CYS A 119 -4.31 -4.10 21.29
CA CYS A 119 -3.32 -4.75 22.11
C CYS A 119 -3.07 -4.06 23.46
N ARG A 120 -3.37 -2.77 23.62
CA ARG A 120 -3.05 -2.03 24.86
C ARG A 120 -4.26 -1.56 25.65
N ASN A 121 -5.35 -1.21 24.98
CA ASN A 121 -6.55 -0.73 25.65
C ASN A 121 -7.44 -1.93 26.04
N SER A 122 -7.68 -2.12 27.33
CA SER A 122 -8.46 -3.26 27.85
C SER A 122 -9.90 -3.26 27.33
N LYS A 123 -10.57 -2.10 27.26
CA LYS A 123 -11.94 -1.97 26.72
C LYS A 123 -11.99 -2.38 25.26
N LYS A 124 -11.12 -1.82 24.41
CA LYS A 124 -11.04 -2.19 22.99
C LYS A 124 -10.65 -3.66 22.79
N ARG A 125 -9.75 -4.18 23.63
CA ARG A 125 -9.37 -5.59 23.62
C ARG A 125 -10.58 -6.49 23.86
N LEU A 126 -11.39 -6.18 24.87
CA LEU A 126 -12.58 -6.97 25.21
C LEU A 126 -13.65 -6.86 24.12
N ALA A 127 -13.86 -5.67 23.54
CA ALA A 127 -14.77 -5.49 22.41
C ALA A 127 -14.34 -6.34 21.20
N PHE A 128 -13.06 -6.31 20.83
CA PHE A 128 -12.51 -7.14 19.75
C PHE A 128 -12.63 -8.64 20.02
N ILE A 129 -12.47 -9.07 21.28
CA ILE A 129 -12.68 -10.47 21.70
C ILE A 129 -14.16 -10.88 21.57
N GLY A 130 -15.09 -9.96 21.90
CA GLY A 130 -16.53 -10.15 21.70
C GLY A 130 -16.85 -10.36 20.22
N PHE A 131 -16.45 -9.39 19.41
CA PHE A 131 -16.52 -9.41 17.94
C PHE A 131 -15.96 -10.72 17.35
N GLY A 132 -14.84 -11.21 17.87
CA GLY A 132 -14.19 -12.42 17.37
C GLY A 132 -15.08 -13.66 17.41
N LYS A 133 -16.02 -13.77 18.35
CA LYS A 133 -16.98 -14.90 18.39
C LYS A 133 -17.91 -14.87 17.19
N CYS A 134 -18.48 -13.69 16.90
CA CYS A 134 -19.33 -13.49 15.73
C CYS A 134 -18.55 -13.67 14.43
N ALA A 135 -17.40 -13.01 14.32
CA ALA A 135 -16.58 -13.04 13.12
C ALA A 135 -16.18 -14.48 12.75
N ASN A 136 -15.82 -15.32 13.74
CA ASN A 136 -15.53 -16.73 13.51
C ASN A 136 -16.74 -17.54 13.02
N LYS A 137 -17.95 -17.25 13.49
CA LYS A 137 -19.19 -17.90 13.00
C LYS A 137 -19.43 -17.56 11.52
N ASN A 138 -19.11 -16.34 11.13
CA ASN A 138 -19.32 -15.82 9.77
C ASN A 138 -18.05 -15.83 8.90
N ILE A 139 -16.99 -16.54 9.30
CA ILE A 139 -15.67 -16.46 8.68
C ILE A 139 -15.68 -16.77 7.18
N LYS A 140 -16.55 -17.69 6.73
CA LYS A 140 -16.68 -18.03 5.31
C LYS A 140 -17.18 -16.85 4.48
N LEU A 141 -18.18 -16.12 4.96
CA LEU A 141 -18.71 -14.93 4.28
C LEU A 141 -17.69 -13.79 4.32
N LEU A 142 -16.99 -13.60 5.44
CA LEU A 142 -15.92 -12.60 5.54
C LEU A 142 -14.78 -12.88 4.54
N ASN A 143 -14.36 -14.14 4.42
CA ASN A 143 -13.36 -14.55 3.44
C ASN A 143 -13.85 -14.31 2.00
N GLN A 144 -15.14 -14.53 1.71
CA GLN A 144 -15.71 -14.23 0.40
C GLN A 144 -15.68 -12.74 0.07
N TYR A 145 -16.04 -11.87 1.03
CA TYR A 145 -15.96 -10.42 0.85
C TYR A 145 -14.51 -9.93 0.67
N MET A 146 -13.57 -10.50 1.43
CA MET A 146 -12.15 -10.19 1.27
C MET A 146 -11.61 -10.64 -0.09
N ALA A 147 -11.97 -11.85 -0.54
CA ALA A 147 -11.62 -12.34 -1.86
C ALA A 147 -12.22 -11.47 -2.98
N GLY A 148 -13.45 -10.96 -2.77
CA GLY A 148 -14.09 -10.00 -3.66
C GLY A 148 -13.31 -8.69 -3.75
N LEU A 149 -12.95 -8.08 -2.61
CA LEU A 149 -12.14 -6.86 -2.56
C LEU A 149 -10.78 -7.05 -3.24
N ASN A 150 -10.11 -8.18 -3.00
CA ASN A 150 -8.83 -8.52 -3.64
C ASN A 150 -8.97 -8.53 -5.16
N ARG A 151 -10.02 -9.17 -5.70
CA ARG A 151 -10.29 -9.20 -7.15
C ARG A 151 -10.62 -7.82 -7.69
N ASP A 152 -11.46 -7.06 -7.00
CA ASP A 152 -11.86 -5.72 -7.40
C ASP A 152 -10.60 -4.82 -7.51
N PHE A 153 -9.75 -4.77 -6.49
CA PHE A 153 -8.50 -3.99 -6.54
C PHE A 153 -7.49 -4.51 -7.55
N HIS A 154 -7.36 -5.83 -7.70
CA HIS A 154 -6.50 -6.38 -8.74
C HIS A 154 -6.97 -5.95 -10.14
N SER A 155 -8.28 -5.96 -10.39
CA SER A 155 -8.85 -5.52 -11.67
C SER A 155 -8.61 -4.02 -11.95
N ILE A 156 -8.75 -3.17 -10.92
CA ILE A 156 -8.61 -1.71 -11.04
C ILE A 156 -7.17 -1.33 -11.40
N LYS A 157 -6.16 -2.05 -10.89
CA LYS A 157 -4.75 -1.86 -11.27
C LYS A 157 -4.54 -1.95 -12.79
N HIS A 158 -5.36 -2.73 -13.49
CA HIS A 158 -5.26 -2.92 -14.94
C HIS A 158 -6.07 -1.89 -15.76
N LEU A 159 -6.88 -1.05 -15.10
CA LEU A 159 -7.59 0.06 -15.73
C LEU A 159 -6.68 1.28 -15.78
N ASN A 160 -5.96 1.44 -16.90
CA ASN A 160 -4.96 2.50 -17.13
C ASN A 160 -5.43 3.96 -16.85
N LYS A 161 -6.73 4.24 -16.60
CA LYS A 161 -7.26 5.61 -16.42
C LYS A 161 -8.40 5.81 -15.40
N ASP A 162 -9.03 4.75 -14.86
CA ASP A 162 -10.19 4.86 -13.96
C ASP A 162 -9.87 4.37 -12.54
N GLN A 163 -8.80 4.88 -11.93
CA GLN A 163 -8.37 4.49 -10.58
C GLN A 163 -9.26 5.06 -9.45
N LYS A 164 -10.19 5.97 -9.80
CA LYS A 164 -11.26 6.46 -8.93
C LYS A 164 -12.22 5.35 -8.45
N LEU A 165 -12.10 4.14 -9.01
CA LEU A 165 -12.85 2.95 -8.59
C LEU A 165 -12.42 2.37 -7.22
N THR A 166 -11.27 2.78 -6.69
CA THR A 166 -10.72 2.22 -5.44
C THR A 166 -11.62 2.47 -4.24
N ILE A 167 -12.07 3.73 -4.04
CA ILE A 167 -12.92 4.04 -2.89
C ILE A 167 -14.32 3.42 -3.01
N PRO A 168 -15.01 3.51 -4.17
CA PRO A 168 -16.30 2.86 -4.33
C PRO A 168 -16.25 1.34 -4.05
N ASN A 169 -15.19 0.65 -4.48
CA ASN A 169 -15.04 -0.78 -4.18
C ASN A 169 -14.70 -1.06 -2.70
N TYR A 170 -13.92 -0.20 -2.06
CA TYR A 170 -13.71 -0.31 -0.61
C TYR A 170 -15.00 -0.05 0.18
N HIS A 171 -15.80 0.94 -0.24
CA HIS A 171 -17.09 1.25 0.37
C HIS A 171 -18.05 0.08 0.23
N LYS A 172 -18.21 -0.48 -0.98
CA LYS A 172 -18.97 -1.72 -1.22
C LYS A 172 -18.54 -2.86 -0.28
N PHE A 173 -17.23 -3.06 -0.12
CA PHE A 173 -16.69 -4.06 0.80
C PHE A 173 -17.09 -3.77 2.27
N LYS A 174 -16.93 -2.52 2.73
CA LYS A 174 -17.34 -2.06 4.06
C LYS A 174 -18.84 -2.28 4.28
N THR A 175 -19.69 -1.87 3.35
CA THR A 175 -21.15 -2.06 3.40
C THR A 175 -21.54 -3.54 3.46
N ASN A 176 -20.92 -4.40 2.65
CA ASN A 176 -21.22 -5.83 2.69
C ASN A 176 -20.90 -6.48 4.04
N ILE A 177 -19.79 -6.06 4.68
CA ILE A 177 -19.47 -6.52 6.04
C ILE A 177 -20.42 -5.89 7.06
N ALA A 178 -20.72 -4.60 6.96
CA ALA A 178 -21.65 -3.92 7.86
C ALA A 178 -23.02 -4.58 7.87
N ASN A 179 -23.62 -4.83 6.69
CA ASN A 179 -24.91 -5.50 6.56
C ASN A 179 -24.89 -6.92 7.17
N LEU A 180 -23.81 -7.67 6.94
CA LEU A 180 -23.64 -8.98 7.56
C LEU A 180 -23.67 -8.90 9.09
N PHE A 181 -23.01 -7.90 9.67
CA PHE A 181 -22.98 -7.73 11.12
C PHE A 181 -24.27 -7.13 11.67
N GLU A 182 -24.94 -6.23 10.95
CA GLU A 182 -26.26 -5.73 11.31
C GLU A 182 -27.27 -6.88 11.45
N ASP A 183 -27.25 -7.82 10.50
CA ASP A 183 -28.15 -8.98 10.52
C ASP A 183 -27.76 -10.03 11.56
N GLN A 184 -26.47 -10.36 11.69
CA GLN A 184 -26.03 -11.52 12.47
C GLN A 184 -25.62 -11.17 13.90
N CYS A 185 -25.05 -9.98 14.12
CA CYS A 185 -24.37 -9.56 15.35
C CYS A 185 -24.37 -8.02 15.51
N PRO A 186 -25.55 -7.39 15.64
CA PRO A 186 -25.68 -5.93 15.56
C PRO A 186 -24.86 -5.18 16.64
N ASP A 187 -24.68 -5.79 17.82
CA ASP A 187 -23.87 -5.22 18.90
C ASP A 187 -22.38 -5.08 18.54
N ASP A 188 -21.90 -5.86 17.56
CA ASP A 188 -20.51 -5.86 17.10
C ASP A 188 -20.28 -4.90 15.92
N LEU A 189 -21.33 -4.32 15.33
CA LEU A 189 -21.23 -3.42 14.17
C LEU A 189 -20.30 -2.20 14.42
N PRO A 190 -20.36 -1.50 15.56
CA PRO A 190 -19.42 -0.41 15.82
C PRO A 190 -17.95 -0.87 15.85
N GLU A 191 -17.70 -2.11 16.27
CA GLU A 191 -16.34 -2.67 16.33
C GLU A 191 -15.82 -3.00 14.92
N VAL A 192 -16.69 -3.50 14.04
CA VAL A 192 -16.39 -3.70 12.60
C VAL A 192 -15.95 -2.40 11.96
N GLU A 193 -16.73 -1.33 12.11
CA GLU A 193 -16.44 -0.03 11.50
C GLU A 193 -15.12 0.55 12.00
N ASN A 194 -14.87 0.47 13.32
CA ASN A 194 -13.63 0.90 13.92
C ASN A 194 -12.42 0.13 13.35
N LEU A 195 -12.55 -1.17 13.14
CA LEU A 195 -11.49 -2.01 12.60
C LEU A 195 -11.19 -1.67 11.14
N LEU A 196 -12.23 -1.61 10.31
CA LEU A 196 -12.11 -1.34 8.87
C LEU A 196 -11.57 0.07 8.61
N ASN A 197 -12.18 1.09 9.22
CA ASN A 197 -11.73 2.48 9.08
C ASN A 197 -10.32 2.65 9.66
N GLY A 198 -10.02 1.98 10.76
CA GLY A 198 -8.70 2.02 11.40
C GLY A 198 -7.57 1.44 10.55
N TYR A 199 -7.85 0.48 9.66
CA TYR A 199 -6.79 -0.15 8.86
C TYR A 199 -6.39 0.63 7.62
N VAL A 200 -7.33 1.27 6.94
CA VAL A 200 -7.03 1.94 5.65
C VAL A 200 -7.33 3.43 5.64
N GLY A 201 -7.97 3.97 6.69
CA GLY A 201 -8.47 5.36 6.71
C GLY A 201 -7.39 6.40 6.40
N ASP A 202 -6.22 6.33 7.03
CA ASP A 202 -5.16 7.33 6.74
C ASP A 202 -4.65 7.22 5.29
N LEU A 203 -4.61 6.01 4.72
CA LEU A 203 -4.18 5.79 3.34
C LEU A 203 -5.21 6.33 2.34
N LEU A 204 -6.49 6.06 2.56
CA LEU A 204 -7.57 6.58 1.71
C LEU A 204 -7.64 8.10 1.77
N ASN A 205 -7.46 8.69 2.96
CA ASN A 205 -7.40 10.15 3.11
C ASN A 205 -6.24 10.77 2.32
N VAL A 206 -5.05 10.12 2.33
CA VAL A 206 -3.89 10.60 1.58
C VAL A 206 -4.07 10.40 0.07
N GLY A 207 -4.57 9.24 -0.36
CA GLY A 207 -4.67 8.89 -1.78
C GLY A 207 -5.86 9.54 -2.48
N CYS A 208 -6.86 9.99 -1.73
CA CYS A 208 -8.15 10.33 -2.29
C CYS A 208 -8.79 11.62 -1.71
N GLY A 209 -8.18 12.25 -0.70
CA GLY A 209 -8.70 13.47 -0.04
C GLY A 209 -9.68 13.16 1.10
N ASP A 210 -10.41 14.18 1.59
CA ASP A 210 -11.45 14.02 2.60
C ASP A 210 -12.63 13.24 2.00
N PHE A 211 -12.59 11.92 2.11
CA PHE A 211 -13.68 11.06 1.66
C PHE A 211 -14.84 11.13 2.66
N GLY A 212 -15.93 11.78 2.25
CA GLY A 212 -17.23 11.63 2.89
C GLY A 212 -17.89 10.34 2.43
N ASP A 213 -18.55 9.63 3.34
CA ASP A 213 -19.30 8.38 3.07
C ASP A 213 -20.57 8.64 2.19
N ASP A 214 -20.90 9.90 1.88
CA ASP A 214 -22.11 10.30 1.13
C ASP A 214 -21.79 10.60 -0.35
N ASP A 215 -21.84 9.59 -1.22
CA ASP A 215 -21.96 9.87 -2.66
C ASP A 215 -22.67 8.76 -3.43
N ASP A 216 -23.93 9.01 -3.82
CA ASP A 216 -24.74 8.22 -4.78
C ASP A 216 -24.01 7.99 -6.12
N ARG A 217 -22.91 8.73 -6.38
CA ARG A 217 -22.03 8.52 -7.53
C ARG A 217 -21.26 7.20 -7.46
N CYS A 218 -21.07 6.58 -6.29
CA CYS A 218 -20.29 5.36 -6.12
C CYS A 218 -20.91 4.14 -6.83
N ASP A 219 -22.23 3.99 -6.83
CA ASP A 219 -22.91 2.82 -7.40
C ASP A 219 -22.80 2.74 -8.93
N SER A 220 -22.89 3.89 -9.61
CA SER A 220 -22.69 3.99 -11.06
C SER A 220 -21.25 3.68 -11.47
N VAL A 221 -20.32 3.89 -10.54
CA VAL A 221 -18.87 3.79 -10.72
C VAL A 221 -18.40 2.35 -10.45
N ILE A 222 -18.93 1.67 -9.43
CA ILE A 222 -18.65 0.25 -9.15
C ILE A 222 -18.96 -0.65 -10.35
N LYS A 223 -20.03 -0.37 -11.10
CA LYS A 223 -20.42 -1.13 -12.31
C LYS A 223 -19.36 -1.11 -13.41
N LYS A 224 -18.39 -0.18 -13.35
CA LYS A 224 -17.26 -0.08 -14.28
C LYS A 224 -16.07 -0.95 -13.89
N THR A 225 -16.11 -1.56 -12.70
CA THR A 225 -15.07 -2.49 -12.23
C THR A 225 -15.12 -3.77 -13.08
N PRO A 226 -14.04 -4.13 -13.80
CA PRO A 226 -14.04 -5.31 -14.63
C PRO A 226 -14.26 -6.57 -13.80
N ASN A 227 -15.04 -7.51 -14.33
CA ASN A 227 -15.17 -8.82 -13.71
C ASN A 227 -13.88 -9.63 -13.96
N TRP A 228 -13.00 -9.67 -12.95
CA TRP A 228 -11.74 -10.40 -13.04
C TRP A 228 -11.94 -11.89 -12.77
N THR A 229 -11.58 -12.71 -13.76
CA THR A 229 -11.74 -14.18 -13.71
C THR A 229 -10.41 -14.94 -13.72
N GLU A 230 -9.30 -14.24 -13.97
CA GLU A 230 -7.96 -14.82 -14.02
C GLU A 230 -7.36 -15.01 -12.61
N PRO A 231 -6.33 -15.87 -12.45
CA PRO A 231 -5.62 -16.02 -11.18
C PRO A 231 -5.08 -14.68 -10.67
N LEU A 232 -5.20 -14.47 -9.36
CA LEU A 232 -4.69 -13.26 -8.71
C LEU A 232 -3.16 -13.29 -8.63
N GLU A 233 -2.50 -12.18 -8.99
CA GLU A 233 -1.06 -11.97 -8.77
C GLU A 233 -0.72 -11.87 -7.28
N HIS A 234 -1.63 -11.30 -6.49
CA HIS A 234 -1.51 -11.12 -5.04
C HIS A 234 -2.81 -11.58 -4.37
N LYS A 235 -2.71 -12.36 -3.29
CA LYS A 235 -3.82 -12.82 -2.45
C LYS A 235 -4.12 -11.85 -1.31
N ASP A 236 -3.40 -10.74 -1.21
CA ASP A 236 -3.72 -9.62 -0.31
C ASP A 236 -4.20 -8.41 -1.10
N PHE A 237 -4.96 -7.53 -0.44
CA PHE A 237 -5.42 -6.27 -1.03
C PHE A 237 -4.38 -5.15 -0.89
N ILE A 238 -3.34 -5.36 -0.08
CA ILE A 238 -2.40 -4.31 0.32
C ILE A 238 -1.54 -3.90 -0.88
N ILE A 239 -0.96 -4.86 -1.59
CA ILE A 239 -0.11 -4.55 -2.74
C ILE A 239 -0.93 -3.91 -3.87
N PRO A 240 -2.09 -4.47 -4.30
CA PRO A 240 -2.94 -3.82 -5.27
C PRO A 240 -3.37 -2.40 -4.87
N LEU A 241 -3.80 -2.19 -3.62
CA LEU A 241 -4.25 -0.88 -3.13
C LEU A 241 -3.15 0.18 -3.23
N VAL A 242 -1.94 -0.13 -2.77
CA VAL A 242 -0.80 0.78 -2.83
C VAL A 242 -0.44 1.10 -4.28
N GLN A 243 -0.41 0.10 -5.16
CA GLN A 243 -0.11 0.31 -6.58
C GLN A 243 -1.15 1.21 -7.26
N ILE A 244 -2.43 1.09 -6.91
CA ILE A 244 -3.45 1.99 -7.44
C ILE A 244 -3.23 3.43 -6.95
N ILE A 245 -2.91 3.61 -5.68
CA ILE A 245 -2.69 4.96 -5.10
C ILE A 245 -1.44 5.63 -5.67
N ASP A 246 -0.37 4.87 -5.89
CA ASP A 246 0.82 5.37 -6.57
C ASP A 246 0.50 5.86 -7.99
N GLN A 247 -0.33 5.11 -8.72
CA GLN A 247 -0.79 5.52 -10.04
C GLN A 247 -1.66 6.81 -10.01
N ILE A 248 -2.56 6.96 -9.02
CA ILE A 248 -3.38 8.17 -8.87
C ILE A 248 -2.51 9.43 -8.72
N ASN A 249 -1.42 9.31 -7.96
CA ASN A 249 -0.56 10.45 -7.62
C ASN A 249 0.53 10.74 -8.66
N THR A 250 0.75 9.83 -9.62
CA THR A 250 1.73 9.99 -10.70
C THR A 250 1.12 10.49 -12.00
N VAL A 251 -0.22 10.54 -12.14
CA VAL A 251 -0.88 11.22 -13.26
C VAL A 251 -0.70 12.73 -13.07
N PRO A 252 0.03 13.44 -13.95
CA PRO A 252 0.10 14.89 -13.89
C PRO A 252 -1.32 15.43 -14.08
N ASN A 253 -1.71 16.44 -13.30
CA ASN A 253 -2.88 17.26 -13.62
C ASN A 253 -2.74 17.74 -15.08
N SER A 254 -3.45 17.11 -16.01
CA SER A 254 -3.46 17.49 -17.42
C SER A 254 -4.31 18.75 -17.65
N THR A 255 -4.37 19.65 -16.67
CA THR A 255 -5.18 20.87 -16.69
C THR A 255 -4.34 22.14 -16.68
N GLU A 256 -3.01 22.06 -16.75
CA GLU A 256 -2.13 23.24 -16.67
C GLU A 256 -1.25 23.46 -17.91
N LEU A 257 -1.70 23.02 -19.09
CA LEU A 257 -0.97 23.20 -20.36
C LEU A 257 -1.76 23.85 -21.49
N ASP A 258 -2.91 24.47 -21.21
CA ASP A 258 -3.74 25.12 -22.26
C ASP A 258 -3.91 26.65 -22.11
N ASN A 259 -3.14 27.31 -21.23
CA ASN A 259 -3.24 28.77 -21.02
C ASN A 259 -1.97 29.57 -21.30
N THR A 260 -1.02 29.03 -22.08
CA THR A 260 0.12 29.82 -22.59
C THR A 260 0.30 29.65 -24.09
N ARG A 261 -0.70 30.07 -24.86
CA ARG A 261 -0.48 30.43 -26.28
C ARG A 261 -1.58 31.34 -26.84
N LEU A 262 -1.61 32.58 -26.39
CA LEU A 262 -2.19 33.70 -27.12
C LEU A 262 -1.43 34.97 -26.72
N ASP A 263 -0.29 35.18 -27.39
CA ASP A 263 0.25 36.50 -27.74
C ASP A 263 0.43 36.49 -29.27
#